data_AF-A0A0C3KB94-F1
#
_entry.id   AF-A0A0C3KB94-F1
#
_cell.length_a   1.000
_cell.length_b   1.000
_cell.length_c   1.000
_cell.angle_alpha   90.00
_cell.angle_beta   90.00
_cell.angle_gamma   90.00
#
_symmetry.space_group_name_H-M   'P 1'
#
loop_
_entity.id
_entity.type
_entity.pdbx_description
1 polymer ?
#
loop_
_entity_poly.entity_id
_entity_poly.type
_entity_poly.pdbx_seq_one_letter_code
_entity_poly.pdbx_strand_id
1 'polypeptide(L)'
;MTIQNGVYRLKNLKSGTYLDNSEKNRETIHGWDSRPGSGNQEWEVRKQDDSYTIRNVSSRRYVHASSGSNGTRVKAEDTESRWEIRDASDNTYNIFLKGSQGVIDLDNGNDDKGTAINIWGRTDARQQRWKFEKVRDLGGDHSGERRDTPGGQQPLPQPGGGGGGGGSAGRYQGDVPAGRYWIRNAHSGTAMDLSGSNANDGAAIIGYQVTQGDNQQWELEPGVQGYRIRNNATGTYLSLRDGEQPADGVLPTGNRNSKTEWDVRGDQNGYTLKIPGTNFVLDLAQGSAQDGAKICVWTSSGANNQRWLLVRA
;
A
#
# COMPACT_ATOMS: atom_id res chain seq x y z
N MET A 1 -18.43 16.36 1.95
CA MET A 1 -18.30 14.89 2.00
C MET A 1 -17.21 14.52 3.01
N THR A 2 -17.26 13.36 3.69
CA THR A 2 -16.19 12.93 4.63
C THR A 2 -15.16 12.07 3.89
N ILE A 3 -13.86 12.38 4.03
CA ILE A 3 -12.79 11.53 3.49
C ILE A 3 -12.74 10.23 4.31
N GLN A 4 -12.79 9.10 3.60
CA GLN A 4 -12.68 7.77 4.21
C GLN A 4 -11.23 7.44 4.54
N ASN A 5 -11.02 6.53 5.49
CA ASN A 5 -9.68 6.01 5.77
C ASN A 5 -9.10 5.38 4.50
N GLY A 6 -7.85 5.72 4.17
CA GLY A 6 -7.26 5.29 2.90
C GLY A 6 -5.86 5.82 2.70
N VAL A 7 -5.18 5.29 1.69
CA VAL A 7 -3.98 5.88 1.12
C VAL A 7 -4.39 6.76 -0.04
N TYR A 8 -3.88 7.99 -0.07
CA TYR A 8 -4.21 8.99 -1.07
C TYR A 8 -2.96 9.63 -1.63
N ARG A 9 -3.04 10.10 -2.87
CA ARG A 9 -2.15 11.12 -3.42
C ARG A 9 -2.88 12.46 -3.35
N LEU A 10 -2.21 13.49 -2.85
CA LEU A 10 -2.81 14.81 -2.62
C LEU A 10 -2.33 15.76 -3.72
N LYS A 11 -3.20 16.03 -4.70
CA LYS A 11 -2.90 16.89 -5.85
C LYS A 11 -3.34 18.32 -5.59
N ASN A 12 -2.45 19.29 -5.76
CA ASN A 12 -2.79 20.70 -5.68
C ASN A 12 -3.64 21.13 -6.89
N LEU A 13 -4.72 21.88 -6.67
CA LEU A 13 -5.65 22.30 -7.73
C LEU A 13 -5.07 23.39 -8.65
N LYS A 14 -4.13 24.21 -8.17
CA LYS A 14 -3.54 25.29 -8.98
C LYS A 14 -2.41 24.78 -9.87
N SER A 15 -1.39 24.16 -9.29
CA SER A 15 -0.19 23.72 -10.00
C SER A 15 -0.35 22.35 -10.66
N GLY A 16 -1.23 21.49 -10.14
CA GLY A 16 -1.28 20.07 -10.53
C GLY A 16 -0.15 19.22 -9.94
N THR A 17 0.76 19.80 -9.15
CA THR A 17 1.81 19.07 -8.41
C THR A 17 1.23 18.35 -7.19
N TYR A 18 1.99 17.39 -6.66
CA TYR A 18 1.58 16.52 -5.57
C TYR A 18 2.31 16.86 -4.28
N LEU A 19 1.63 16.67 -3.14
CA LEU A 19 2.25 16.68 -1.83
C LEU A 19 3.29 15.56 -1.76
N ASP A 20 4.56 15.92 -1.61
CA ASP A 20 5.69 15.01 -1.68
C ASP A 20 6.57 15.18 -0.44
N ASN A 21 6.93 14.07 0.19
CA ASN A 21 7.97 14.05 1.21
C ASN A 21 9.31 13.76 0.54
N SER A 22 10.22 14.74 0.59
CA SER A 22 11.53 14.65 -0.07
C SER A 22 12.30 13.41 0.35
N GLU A 23 12.65 12.56 -0.61
CA GLU A 23 13.46 11.36 -0.37
C GLU A 23 14.90 11.68 0.06
N LYS A 24 15.37 12.91 -0.20
CA LYS A 24 16.74 13.34 0.14
C LYS A 24 16.97 13.47 1.64
N ASN A 25 16.00 14.01 2.38
CA ASN A 25 16.14 14.30 3.82
C ASN A 25 14.99 13.78 4.67
N ARG A 26 13.89 13.30 4.04
CA ARG A 26 12.71 12.73 4.71
C ARG A 26 12.01 13.68 5.69
N GLU A 27 12.37 14.96 5.71
CA GLU A 27 11.80 16.03 6.55
C GLU A 27 11.00 17.03 5.71
N THR A 28 11.51 17.35 4.52
CA THR A 28 10.87 18.36 3.68
C THR A 28 9.58 17.83 3.09
N ILE A 29 8.51 18.62 3.21
CA ILE A 29 7.29 18.47 2.42
C ILE A 29 7.21 19.63 1.42
N HIS A 30 7.06 19.30 0.14
CA HIS A 30 6.99 20.27 -0.95
C HIS A 30 6.03 19.80 -2.06
N GLY A 31 5.74 20.68 -3.01
CA GLY A 31 5.10 20.31 -4.27
C GLY A 31 6.10 19.67 -5.24
N TRP A 32 5.73 18.56 -5.85
CA TRP A 32 6.56 17.87 -6.83
C TRP A 32 5.75 17.24 -7.97
N ASP A 33 6.40 16.95 -9.11
CA ASP A 33 5.80 16.23 -10.23
C ASP A 33 5.19 14.89 -9.81
N SER A 34 4.13 14.48 -10.51
CA SER A 34 3.48 13.19 -10.30
C SER A 34 4.45 12.01 -10.40
N ARG A 35 4.53 11.19 -9.35
CA ARG A 35 5.22 9.89 -9.33
C ARG A 35 4.31 8.79 -8.78
N PRO A 36 3.35 8.28 -9.56
CA PRO A 36 2.41 7.25 -9.10
C PRO A 36 3.11 5.98 -8.60
N GLY A 37 2.71 5.46 -7.44
CA GLY A 37 3.35 4.32 -6.78
C GLY A 37 4.62 4.65 -6.00
N SER A 38 5.03 5.92 -5.98
CA SER A 38 6.12 6.36 -5.12
C SER A 38 5.59 6.60 -3.71
N GLY A 39 6.03 5.79 -2.74
CA GLY A 39 5.53 5.87 -1.36
C GLY A 39 5.76 7.23 -0.69
N ASN A 40 6.67 8.04 -1.22
CA ASN A 40 6.94 9.40 -0.75
C ASN A 40 5.87 10.43 -1.20
N GLN A 41 4.98 10.08 -2.15
CA GLN A 41 3.80 10.86 -2.57
C GLN A 41 2.47 10.23 -2.16
N GLU A 42 2.52 9.12 -1.42
CA GLU A 42 1.35 8.42 -0.93
C GLU A 42 1.20 8.66 0.57
N TRP A 43 -0.03 8.97 0.99
CA TRP A 43 -0.33 9.44 2.34
C TRP A 43 -1.47 8.62 2.92
N GLU A 44 -1.20 7.92 4.03
CA GLU A 44 -2.21 7.29 4.86
C GLU A 44 -3.01 8.39 5.57
N VAL A 45 -4.27 8.55 5.18
CA VAL A 45 -5.23 9.48 5.79
C VAL A 45 -6.14 8.65 6.70
N ARG A 46 -6.07 8.89 8.02
CA ARG A 46 -6.90 8.22 9.02
C ARG A 46 -7.76 9.23 9.75
N LYS A 47 -9.08 9.02 9.72
CA LYS A 47 -10.05 9.76 10.51
C LYS A 47 -9.95 9.34 11.98
N GLN A 48 -9.98 10.32 12.88
CA GLN A 48 -9.97 10.15 14.33
C GLN A 48 -11.00 11.12 14.91
N ASP A 49 -12.11 10.60 15.43
CA ASP A 49 -13.25 11.39 15.90
C ASP A 49 -13.67 12.47 14.89
N ASP A 50 -13.33 13.73 15.19
CA ASP A 50 -13.64 14.93 14.43
C ASP A 50 -12.42 15.52 13.66
N SER A 51 -11.36 14.72 13.49
CA SER A 51 -10.08 15.12 12.89
C SER A 51 -9.46 14.00 12.05
N TYR A 52 -8.29 14.27 11.48
CA TYR A 52 -7.51 13.37 10.65
C TYR A 52 -6.03 13.39 11.03
N THR A 53 -5.35 12.26 10.88
CA THR A 53 -3.91 12.21 10.66
C THR A 53 -3.60 11.94 9.20
N ILE A 54 -2.46 12.47 8.74
CA ILE A 54 -1.94 12.28 7.39
C ILE A 54 -0.49 11.83 7.53
N ARG A 55 -0.18 10.58 7.20
CA ARG A 55 1.13 9.96 7.41
C ARG A 55 1.72 9.51 6.08
N ASN A 56 2.96 9.86 5.79
CA ASN A 56 3.62 9.42 4.57
C ASN A 56 3.84 7.91 4.58
N VAL A 57 3.60 7.25 3.45
CA VAL A 57 3.75 5.79 3.33
C VAL A 57 5.22 5.36 3.39
N SER A 58 6.13 6.11 2.76
CA SER A 58 7.56 5.76 2.72
C SER A 58 8.28 6.11 4.03
N SER A 59 8.18 7.37 4.49
CA SER A 59 8.94 7.82 5.65
C SER A 59 8.30 7.45 6.99
N ARG A 60 7.01 7.10 6.99
CA ARG A 60 6.22 6.85 8.21
C ARG A 60 6.10 8.07 9.13
N ARG A 61 6.38 9.27 8.61
CA ARG A 61 6.26 10.54 9.32
C ARG A 61 4.96 11.24 8.95
N TYR A 62 4.46 12.05 9.86
CA TYR A 62 3.21 12.78 9.73
C TYR A 62 3.41 14.13 9.04
N VAL A 63 2.43 14.55 8.26
CA VAL A 63 2.28 15.95 7.87
C VAL A 63 2.08 16.75 9.16
N HIS A 64 3.01 17.65 9.44
CA HIS A 64 3.07 18.41 10.68
C HIS A 64 3.23 19.90 10.42
N ALA A 65 2.54 20.70 11.24
CA ALA A 65 2.77 22.13 11.38
C ALA A 65 2.75 22.51 12.86
N SER A 66 3.71 23.32 13.29
CA SER A 66 3.85 23.72 14.70
C SER A 66 2.85 24.79 15.14
N SER A 67 2.22 25.49 14.19
CA SER A 67 1.21 26.51 14.46
C SER A 67 0.29 26.74 13.25
N GLY A 68 -0.88 27.34 13.50
CA GLY A 68 -1.82 27.75 12.46
C GLY A 68 -1.50 29.10 11.80
N SER A 69 -0.36 29.71 12.11
CA SER A 69 0.03 31.05 11.65
C SER A 69 0.55 31.04 10.22
N ASN A 70 0.29 32.12 9.49
CA ASN A 70 0.79 32.36 8.14
C ASN A 70 2.30 32.18 8.05
N GLY A 71 2.75 31.41 7.06
CA GLY A 71 4.16 31.15 6.80
C GLY A 71 4.76 30.01 7.62
N THR A 72 3.99 29.36 8.50
CA THR A 72 4.47 28.17 9.22
C THR A 72 4.80 27.07 8.21
N ARG A 73 6.02 26.56 8.24
CA ARG A 73 6.46 25.48 7.34
C ARG A 73 5.70 24.19 7.67
N VAL A 74 5.09 23.57 6.66
CA VAL A 74 4.61 22.19 6.76
C VAL A 74 5.77 21.25 6.45
N LYS A 75 6.01 20.29 7.35
CA LYS A 75 7.13 19.33 7.26
C LYS A 75 6.68 17.95 7.72
N ALA A 76 7.48 16.94 7.41
CA ALA A 76 7.29 15.59 7.90
C ALA A 76 7.91 15.49 9.29
N GLU A 77 7.15 15.00 10.29
CA GLU A 77 7.63 14.81 11.65
C GLU A 77 7.14 13.50 12.27
N ASP A 78 7.81 13.03 13.32
CA ASP A 78 7.34 11.86 14.08
C ASP A 78 6.11 12.19 14.95
N THR A 79 5.93 13.48 15.28
CA THR A 79 4.79 13.97 16.05
C THR A 79 3.54 14.14 15.18
N GLU A 80 2.43 13.60 15.67
CA GLU A 80 1.14 13.72 15.00
C GLU A 80 0.53 15.13 15.15
N SER A 81 0.37 15.84 14.03
CA SER A 81 -0.61 16.93 13.96
C SER A 81 -1.99 16.36 13.62
N ARG A 82 -3.03 16.97 14.18
CA ARG A 82 -4.43 16.72 13.82
C ARG A 82 -4.88 17.73 12.76
N TRP A 83 -5.63 17.25 11.78
CA TRP A 83 -6.11 18.05 10.65
C TRP A 83 -7.63 17.97 10.54
N GLU A 84 -8.28 19.06 10.12
CA GLU A 84 -9.67 19.03 9.66
C GLU A 84 -9.70 19.14 8.14
N ILE A 85 -10.28 18.14 7.47
CA ILE A 85 -10.40 18.12 6.02
C ILE A 85 -11.81 18.58 5.67
N ARG A 86 -11.93 19.77 5.07
CA ARG A 86 -13.22 20.41 4.79
C ARG A 86 -13.46 20.47 3.28
N ASP A 87 -14.68 20.18 2.87
CA ASP A 87 -15.13 20.25 1.48
C ASP A 87 -14.95 21.68 0.93
N ALA A 88 -14.33 21.80 -0.24
CA ALA A 88 -14.07 23.07 -0.89
C ALA A 88 -14.69 23.13 -2.29
N SER A 89 -15.76 22.37 -2.55
CA SER A 89 -16.42 22.17 -3.86
C SER A 89 -15.53 21.51 -4.93
N ASP A 90 -16.12 21.16 -6.07
CA ASP A 90 -15.45 20.53 -7.23
C ASP A 90 -14.57 19.32 -6.89
N ASN A 91 -14.99 18.51 -5.92
CA ASN A 91 -14.23 17.35 -5.43
C ASN A 91 -12.80 17.72 -4.95
N THR A 92 -12.68 18.86 -4.28
CA THR A 92 -11.44 19.31 -3.63
C THR A 92 -11.71 19.69 -2.18
N TYR A 93 -10.63 19.79 -1.41
CA TYR A 93 -10.69 19.98 0.02
C TYR A 93 -9.65 20.99 0.49
N ASN A 94 -9.99 21.77 1.51
CA ASN A 94 -9.02 22.49 2.31
C ASN A 94 -8.60 21.59 3.49
N ILE A 95 -7.32 21.67 3.88
CA ILE A 95 -6.76 20.86 4.97
C ILE A 95 -6.32 21.83 6.08
N PHE A 96 -7.16 21.99 7.11
CA PHE A 96 -6.92 22.91 8.22
C PHE A 96 -6.11 22.24 9.33
N LEU A 97 -5.17 22.95 9.94
CA LEU A 97 -4.61 22.49 11.21
C LEU A 97 -5.70 22.59 12.29
N LYS A 98 -5.98 21.47 12.99
CA LYS A 98 -7.05 21.36 14.00
C LYS A 98 -6.92 22.46 15.05
N GLY A 99 -8.03 23.13 15.37
CA GLY A 99 -8.05 24.23 16.32
C GLY A 99 -7.51 25.57 15.79
N SER A 100 -7.25 25.69 14.48
CA SER A 100 -6.80 26.92 13.84
C SER A 100 -7.62 27.29 12.60
N GLN A 101 -7.35 28.48 12.03
CA GLN A 101 -7.90 28.93 10.73
C GLN A 101 -6.91 28.75 9.57
N GLY A 102 -5.71 28.22 9.84
CA GLY A 102 -4.66 28.02 8.85
C GLY A 102 -4.85 26.72 8.07
N VAL A 103 -4.61 26.78 6.76
CA VAL A 103 -4.71 25.65 5.82
C VAL A 103 -3.38 25.34 5.16
N ILE A 104 -3.20 24.08 4.73
CA ILE A 104 -2.10 23.68 3.86
C ILE A 104 -2.19 24.41 2.52
N ASP A 105 -1.17 25.20 2.23
CA ASP A 105 -1.03 26.07 1.07
C ASP A 105 0.26 25.72 0.31
N LEU A 106 0.16 25.53 -1.01
CA LEU A 106 1.34 25.47 -1.88
C LEU A 106 1.78 26.88 -2.22
N ASP A 107 3.01 27.25 -1.84
CA ASP A 107 3.50 28.63 -1.88
C ASP A 107 3.30 29.28 -3.25
N ASN A 108 2.51 30.36 -3.25
CA ASN A 108 2.07 31.09 -4.45
C ASN A 108 1.36 30.24 -5.52
N GLY A 109 1.14 28.95 -5.26
CA GLY A 109 0.67 27.96 -6.22
C GLY A 109 1.64 27.70 -7.36
N ASN A 110 2.94 27.88 -7.14
CA ASN A 110 3.97 27.62 -8.16
C ASN A 110 4.05 26.11 -8.46
N ASP A 111 4.24 25.78 -9.73
CA ASP A 111 4.43 24.41 -10.21
C ASP A 111 5.90 23.98 -10.27
N ASP A 112 6.82 24.87 -9.90
CA ASP A 112 8.24 24.55 -9.74
C ASP A 112 8.45 23.40 -8.74
N LYS A 113 9.35 22.49 -9.11
CA LYS A 113 9.72 21.32 -8.30
C LYS A 113 10.38 21.78 -7.00
N GLY A 114 9.79 21.38 -5.88
CA GLY A 114 10.28 21.74 -4.56
C GLY A 114 9.62 22.99 -3.99
N THR A 115 8.60 23.53 -4.66
CA THR A 115 7.78 24.64 -4.13
C THR A 115 7.31 24.32 -2.71
N ALA A 116 7.51 25.27 -1.82
CA ALA A 116 7.23 25.12 -0.40
C ALA A 116 5.74 24.86 -0.12
N ILE A 117 5.44 23.95 0.82
CA ILE A 117 4.11 23.81 1.43
C ILE A 117 4.10 24.50 2.81
N ASN A 118 3.25 25.50 2.99
CA ASN A 118 3.17 26.30 4.21
C ASN A 118 1.74 26.27 4.77
N ILE A 119 1.58 26.77 6.00
CA ILE A 119 0.28 27.15 6.52
C ILE A 119 -0.01 28.59 6.12
N TRP A 120 -1.22 28.83 5.61
CA TRP A 120 -1.71 30.17 5.32
C TRP A 120 -3.18 30.32 5.72
N GLY A 121 -3.61 31.55 5.96
CA GLY A 121 -5.01 31.88 6.16
C GLY A 121 -5.84 31.45 4.96
N ARG A 122 -6.98 30.83 5.23
CA ARG A 122 -7.86 30.32 4.18
C ARG A 122 -8.43 31.47 3.33
N THR A 123 -8.36 31.28 2.02
CA THR A 123 -8.99 32.09 0.97
C THR A 123 -9.72 31.15 -0.01
N ASP A 124 -10.27 31.68 -1.11
CA ASP A 124 -10.82 30.86 -2.20
C ASP A 124 -9.74 30.44 -3.23
N ALA A 125 -8.46 30.71 -2.95
CA ALA A 125 -7.37 30.49 -3.89
C ALA A 125 -7.14 28.99 -4.15
N ARG A 126 -6.88 28.66 -5.42
CA ARG A 126 -6.74 27.27 -5.89
C ARG A 126 -5.54 26.54 -5.28
N GLN A 127 -4.48 27.24 -4.84
CA GLN A 127 -3.32 26.61 -4.21
C GLN A 127 -3.58 26.08 -2.79
N GLN A 128 -4.75 26.38 -2.22
CA GLN A 128 -5.20 25.87 -0.91
C GLN A 128 -6.19 24.70 -1.06
N ARG A 129 -6.54 24.33 -2.30
CA ARG A 129 -7.50 23.28 -2.62
C ARG A 129 -6.76 22.04 -3.10
N TRP A 130 -7.03 20.91 -2.45
CA TRP A 130 -6.35 19.65 -2.69
C TRP A 130 -7.35 18.58 -3.13
N LYS A 131 -7.03 17.85 -4.20
CA LYS A 131 -7.76 16.67 -4.62
C LYS A 131 -7.14 15.44 -3.96
N PHE A 132 -7.97 14.64 -3.32
CA PHE A 132 -7.59 13.38 -2.69
C PHE A 132 -7.81 12.25 -3.70
N GLU A 133 -6.75 11.85 -4.39
CA GLU A 133 -6.77 10.75 -5.35
C GLU A 133 -6.53 9.44 -4.60
N LYS A 134 -7.59 8.67 -4.36
CA LYS A 134 -7.52 7.43 -3.59
C LYS A 134 -6.67 6.39 -4.32
N VAL A 135 -5.67 5.86 -3.61
CA VAL A 135 -4.80 4.77 -4.09
C VAL A 135 -5.35 3.42 -3.64
N ARG A 136 -5.66 3.30 -2.34
CA ARG A 136 -6.22 2.08 -1.74
C ARG A 136 -6.90 2.38 -0.40
N ASP A 137 -7.77 1.49 0.05
CA ASP A 137 -8.24 1.49 1.43
C ASP A 137 -7.08 1.18 2.40
N LEU A 138 -7.18 1.70 3.62
CA LEU A 138 -6.39 1.18 4.74
C LEU A 138 -7.07 -0.11 5.19
N GLY A 139 -6.32 -1.22 5.25
CA GLY A 139 -6.81 -2.45 5.86
C GLY A 139 -7.34 -2.15 7.26
N GLY A 140 -8.50 -2.71 7.61
CA GLY A 140 -9.19 -2.40 8.86
C GLY A 140 -8.28 -2.59 10.07
N ASP A 141 -7.85 -1.49 10.64
CA ASP A 141 -7.08 -1.46 11.88
C ASP A 141 -8.06 -1.05 12.97
N HIS A 142 -8.55 -2.05 13.72
CA HIS A 142 -9.25 -1.82 14.96
C HIS A 142 -8.29 -1.09 15.90
N SER A 143 -8.51 0.22 16.04
CA SER A 143 -7.87 1.05 17.04
C SER A 143 -8.14 0.48 18.44
N GLY A 144 -7.07 0.15 19.15
CA GLY A 144 -6.95 0.31 20.60
C GLY A 144 -8.00 -0.38 21.49
N GLU A 145 -7.67 -1.57 21.97
CA GLU A 145 -7.79 -1.86 23.40
C GLU A 145 -6.48 -2.53 23.85
N ARG A 146 -5.54 -1.73 24.35
CA ARG A 146 -4.60 -2.24 25.35
C ARG A 146 -5.43 -2.50 26.61
N ARG A 147 -5.81 -3.75 26.85
CA ARG A 147 -6.06 -4.21 28.21
C ARG A 147 -4.74 -4.73 28.75
N ASP A 148 -4.13 -3.92 29.61
CA ASP A 148 -3.13 -4.41 30.54
C ASP A 148 -3.79 -5.43 31.48
N THR A 149 -3.21 -6.62 31.58
CA THR A 149 -3.25 -7.40 32.83
C THR A 149 -1.98 -8.27 32.91
N PRO A 150 -1.32 -8.37 34.08
CA PRO A 150 0.06 -8.84 34.17
C PRO A 150 0.17 -10.34 34.48
N GLY A 151 1.20 -10.98 33.91
CA GLY A 151 1.95 -12.14 34.44
C GLY A 151 1.20 -13.43 34.80
N GLY A 152 1.53 -14.54 34.12
CA GLY A 152 1.23 -15.89 34.62
C GLY A 152 1.38 -16.98 33.55
N GLN A 153 2.19 -17.99 33.87
CA GLN A 153 2.53 -19.14 33.03
C GLN A 153 1.33 -20.05 32.71
N GLN A 154 1.35 -20.68 31.53
CA GLN A 154 0.51 -21.84 31.13
C GLN A 154 0.68 -23.03 32.11
N PRO A 155 -0.28 -24.00 32.23
CA PRO A 155 -0.68 -24.90 31.12
C PRO A 155 -2.15 -25.41 31.11
N LEU A 156 -2.56 -26.03 29.98
CA LEU A 156 -3.83 -26.78 29.77
C LEU A 156 -3.87 -28.14 30.52
N PRO A 157 -5.07 -28.73 30.79
CA PRO A 157 -5.61 -29.83 29.95
C PRO A 157 -7.16 -29.88 29.74
N GLN A 158 -7.60 -30.73 28.79
CA GLN A 158 -8.95 -30.99 28.18
C GLN A 158 -9.91 -31.87 29.05
N PRO A 159 -11.06 -32.48 28.61
CA PRO A 159 -12.00 -32.34 27.45
C PRO A 159 -13.55 -32.41 27.77
N GLY A 160 -14.41 -32.16 26.76
CA GLY A 160 -15.84 -32.60 26.65
C GLY A 160 -16.92 -31.57 27.05
N GLY A 161 -18.02 -31.31 26.33
CA GLY A 161 -18.60 -31.76 25.06
C GLY A 161 -19.97 -31.06 24.82
N GLY A 162 -20.44 -31.02 23.57
CA GLY A 162 -21.88 -30.96 23.25
C GLY A 162 -22.49 -29.70 22.59
N GLY A 163 -22.69 -29.78 21.26
CA GLY A 163 -23.76 -29.11 20.47
C GLY A 163 -23.46 -27.68 19.99
N GLY A 164 -23.50 -27.30 18.71
CA GLY A 164 -23.98 -27.93 17.48
C GLY A 164 -24.48 -26.81 16.56
N GLY A 165 -23.90 -26.68 15.35
CA GLY A 165 -24.52 -25.96 14.23
C GLY A 165 -23.68 -24.88 13.54
N GLY A 166 -23.18 -25.18 12.33
CA GLY A 166 -22.84 -24.15 11.32
C GLY A 166 -21.36 -23.94 11.02
N GLY A 167 -20.65 -24.97 10.57
CA GLY A 167 -19.27 -24.85 10.11
C GLY A 167 -19.12 -24.05 8.83
N SER A 168 -18.65 -22.81 8.93
CA SER A 168 -17.80 -22.21 7.91
C SER A 168 -16.35 -22.46 8.32
N ALA A 169 -15.70 -23.42 7.66
CA ALA A 169 -14.25 -23.56 7.73
C ALA A 169 -13.63 -22.16 7.51
N GLY A 170 -12.86 -21.69 8.51
CA GLY A 170 -12.28 -20.36 8.49
C GLY A 170 -11.46 -20.17 7.23
N ARG A 171 -11.97 -19.36 6.29
CA ARG A 171 -11.20 -18.97 5.12
C ARG A 171 -10.00 -18.18 5.59
N TYR A 172 -8.85 -18.37 4.94
CA TYR A 172 -7.65 -17.60 5.23
C TYR A 172 -7.94 -16.09 5.28
N GLN A 173 -7.61 -15.44 6.40
CA GLN A 173 -7.61 -13.99 6.57
C GLN A 173 -6.16 -13.49 6.49
N GLY A 174 -5.73 -13.14 5.29
CA GLY A 174 -4.48 -12.41 5.08
C GLY A 174 -4.65 -10.93 5.32
N ASP A 175 -3.55 -10.19 5.24
CA ASP A 175 -3.53 -8.73 5.53
C ASP A 175 -4.12 -7.89 4.37
N VAL A 176 -4.51 -8.56 3.28
CA VAL A 176 -5.05 -7.96 2.05
C VAL A 176 -6.43 -8.55 1.79
N PRO A 177 -7.49 -7.76 1.58
CA PRO A 177 -8.80 -8.32 1.22
C PRO A 177 -8.76 -9.09 -0.11
N ALA A 178 -9.60 -10.12 -0.24
CA ALA A 178 -9.76 -10.84 -1.50
C ALA A 178 -10.20 -9.91 -2.66
N GLY A 179 -9.74 -10.20 -3.87
CA GLY A 179 -10.13 -9.45 -5.08
C GLY A 179 -8.97 -9.20 -6.04
N ARG A 180 -9.16 -8.29 -7.00
CA ARG A 180 -8.23 -8.08 -8.11
C ARG A 180 -7.23 -6.95 -7.83
N TYR A 181 -5.98 -7.18 -8.20
CA TYR A 181 -4.87 -6.27 -7.94
C TYR A 181 -3.86 -6.25 -9.09
N TRP A 182 -3.23 -5.09 -9.30
CA TRP A 182 -1.87 -5.05 -9.85
C TRP A 182 -0.88 -5.27 -8.71
N ILE A 183 0.05 -6.21 -8.91
CA ILE A 183 1.08 -6.56 -7.94
C ILE A 183 2.40 -6.00 -8.47
N ARG A 184 2.99 -5.02 -7.79
CA ARG A 184 4.19 -4.30 -8.25
C ARG A 184 5.35 -4.54 -7.31
N ASN A 185 6.55 -4.71 -7.83
CA ASN A 185 7.72 -4.80 -6.97
C ASN A 185 8.02 -3.43 -6.34
N ALA A 186 8.26 -3.41 -5.02
CA ALA A 186 8.48 -2.17 -4.28
C ALA A 186 9.85 -1.54 -4.56
N HIS A 187 10.82 -2.31 -5.07
CA HIS A 187 12.14 -1.79 -5.43
C HIS A 187 12.17 -1.21 -6.85
N SER A 188 11.80 -2.00 -7.85
CA SER A 188 11.89 -1.59 -9.26
C SER A 188 10.67 -0.80 -9.76
N GLY A 189 9.52 -0.94 -9.09
CA GLY A 189 8.24 -0.41 -9.53
C GLY A 189 7.55 -1.19 -10.66
N THR A 190 8.20 -2.24 -11.21
CA THR A 190 7.66 -3.08 -12.29
C THR A 190 6.49 -3.94 -11.81
N ALA A 191 5.53 -4.22 -12.70
CA ALA A 191 4.41 -5.10 -12.43
C ALA A 191 4.83 -6.58 -12.54
N MET A 192 4.20 -7.44 -11.76
CA MET A 192 4.17 -8.88 -11.99
C MET A 192 3.28 -9.16 -13.19
N ASP A 193 3.86 -9.78 -14.21
CA ASP A 193 3.27 -9.95 -15.54
C ASP A 193 3.31 -11.43 -15.94
N LEU A 194 2.17 -11.95 -16.40
CA LEU A 194 2.13 -13.24 -17.09
C LEU A 194 2.53 -13.02 -18.56
N SER A 195 3.75 -13.46 -18.90
CA SER A 195 4.38 -13.11 -20.17
C SER A 195 3.51 -13.51 -21.37
N GLY A 196 3.18 -12.52 -22.20
CA GLY A 196 2.43 -12.71 -23.44
C GLY A 196 0.99 -13.19 -23.26
N SER A 197 0.40 -13.03 -22.06
CA SER A 197 -0.93 -13.59 -21.73
C SER A 197 -1.01 -15.09 -22.02
N ASN A 198 0.11 -15.81 -21.88
CA ASN A 198 0.21 -17.20 -22.27
C ASN A 198 -0.51 -18.10 -21.26
N ALA A 199 -1.56 -18.78 -21.69
CA ALA A 199 -2.36 -19.65 -20.83
C ALA A 199 -1.77 -21.05 -20.63
N ASN A 200 -0.66 -21.40 -21.29
CA ASN A 200 -0.04 -22.72 -21.16
C ASN A 200 0.59 -22.91 -19.78
N ASP A 201 0.54 -24.14 -19.27
CA ASP A 201 1.20 -24.48 -18.02
C ASP A 201 2.72 -24.29 -18.16
N GLY A 202 3.32 -23.63 -17.17
CA GLY A 202 4.73 -23.26 -17.22
C GLY A 202 5.00 -21.89 -17.87
N ALA A 203 3.96 -21.13 -18.23
CA ALA A 203 4.11 -19.77 -18.73
C ALA A 203 4.87 -18.89 -17.73
N ALA A 204 5.80 -18.07 -18.25
CA ALA A 204 6.72 -17.30 -17.42
C ALA A 204 6.00 -16.15 -16.69
N ILE A 205 6.31 -16.00 -15.41
CA ILE A 205 5.97 -14.81 -14.61
C ILE A 205 7.21 -13.92 -14.53
N ILE A 206 7.07 -12.67 -14.96
CA ILE A 206 8.18 -11.73 -15.11
C ILE A 206 7.86 -10.37 -14.48
N GLY A 207 8.91 -9.60 -14.18
CA GLY A 207 8.82 -8.16 -13.98
C GLY A 207 8.73 -7.46 -15.34
N TYR A 208 7.76 -6.58 -15.51
CA TYR A 208 7.57 -5.81 -16.73
C TYR A 208 7.08 -4.39 -16.41
N GLN A 209 7.30 -3.44 -17.32
CA GLN A 209 6.73 -2.09 -17.18
C GLN A 209 5.21 -2.13 -16.96
N VAL A 210 4.69 -1.18 -16.19
CA VAL A 210 3.26 -1.14 -15.86
C VAL A 210 2.47 -0.74 -17.10
N THR A 211 1.68 -1.67 -17.64
CA THR A 211 0.79 -1.45 -18.80
C THR A 211 -0.68 -1.43 -18.42
N GLN A 212 -1.01 -1.90 -17.20
CA GLN A 212 -2.37 -2.09 -16.70
C GLN A 212 -3.20 -3.15 -17.46
N GLY A 213 -2.57 -3.90 -18.37
CA GLY A 213 -3.22 -4.98 -19.12
C GLY A 213 -3.69 -6.13 -18.23
N ASP A 214 -4.62 -6.95 -18.75
CA ASP A 214 -5.21 -8.08 -18.01
C ASP A 214 -4.18 -9.12 -17.56
N ASN A 215 -3.07 -9.26 -18.29
CA ASN A 215 -1.96 -10.15 -17.91
C ASN A 215 -1.15 -9.64 -16.70
N GLN A 216 -1.36 -8.39 -16.28
CA GLN A 216 -0.80 -7.80 -15.05
C GLN A 216 -1.81 -7.70 -13.91
N GLN A 217 -3.05 -8.14 -14.12
CA GLN A 217 -4.09 -8.17 -13.09
C GLN A 217 -4.16 -9.57 -12.47
N TRP A 218 -4.19 -9.60 -11.14
CA TRP A 218 -4.13 -10.83 -10.35
C TRP A 218 -5.26 -10.83 -9.31
N GLU A 219 -6.09 -11.86 -9.34
CA GLU A 219 -7.15 -12.09 -8.38
C GLU A 219 -6.64 -12.93 -7.20
N LEU A 220 -6.73 -12.37 -6.00
CA LEU A 220 -6.44 -13.04 -4.73
C LEU A 220 -7.71 -13.77 -4.26
N GLU A 221 -7.71 -15.09 -4.42
CA GLU A 221 -8.78 -15.99 -3.98
C GLU A 221 -8.39 -16.63 -2.65
N PRO A 222 -9.14 -16.45 -1.55
CA PRO A 222 -8.83 -17.10 -0.27
C PRO A 222 -8.76 -18.63 -0.42
N GLY A 223 -7.66 -19.20 0.06
CA GLY A 223 -7.42 -20.63 0.23
C GLY A 223 -7.50 -21.05 1.69
N VAL A 224 -6.80 -22.13 2.03
CA VAL A 224 -6.78 -22.70 3.39
C VAL A 224 -5.68 -22.05 4.25
N GLN A 225 -4.49 -21.89 3.70
CA GLN A 225 -3.27 -21.40 4.36
C GLN A 225 -2.72 -20.11 3.72
N GLY A 226 -3.25 -19.69 2.58
CA GLY A 226 -2.91 -18.45 1.89
C GLY A 226 -3.91 -18.09 0.78
N TYR A 227 -3.52 -17.16 -0.10
CA TYR A 227 -4.25 -16.85 -1.33
C TYR A 227 -3.81 -17.77 -2.47
N ARG A 228 -4.77 -18.22 -3.27
CA ARG A 228 -4.51 -18.65 -4.65
C ARG A 228 -4.56 -17.40 -5.52
N ILE A 229 -3.48 -17.13 -6.25
CA ILE A 229 -3.32 -15.87 -7.00
C ILE A 229 -3.52 -16.17 -8.48
N ARG A 230 -4.64 -15.75 -9.05
CA ARG A 230 -5.10 -16.10 -10.40
C ARG A 230 -4.90 -14.95 -11.38
N ASN A 231 -4.28 -15.19 -12.53
CA ASN A 231 -4.13 -14.19 -13.57
C ASN A 231 -5.47 -13.90 -14.27
N ASN A 232 -5.79 -12.62 -14.50
CA ASN A 232 -7.07 -12.23 -15.11
C ASN A 232 -7.16 -12.59 -16.60
N ALA A 233 -6.06 -12.49 -17.36
CA ALA A 233 -6.09 -12.75 -18.81
C ALA A 233 -6.34 -14.23 -19.15
N THR A 234 -5.80 -15.15 -18.34
CA THR A 234 -5.76 -16.59 -18.69
C THR A 234 -6.48 -17.49 -17.71
N GLY A 235 -6.72 -17.01 -16.49
CA GLY A 235 -7.24 -17.82 -15.39
C GLY A 235 -6.24 -18.82 -14.80
N THR A 236 -4.96 -18.81 -15.22
CA THR A 236 -3.88 -19.62 -14.62
C THR A 236 -3.44 -19.02 -13.29
N TYR A 237 -2.93 -19.85 -12.37
CA TYR A 237 -2.45 -19.44 -11.06
C TYR A 237 -0.94 -19.24 -11.03
N LEU A 238 -0.48 -18.25 -10.24
CA LEU A 238 0.92 -18.13 -9.83
C LEU A 238 1.28 -19.35 -8.97
N SER A 239 2.07 -20.28 -9.51
CA SER A 239 2.37 -21.53 -8.82
C SER A 239 3.75 -22.08 -9.16
N LEU A 240 4.32 -22.81 -8.22
CA LEU A 240 5.45 -23.69 -8.55
C LEU A 240 4.97 -24.79 -9.50
N ARG A 241 5.90 -25.42 -10.24
CA ARG A 241 5.54 -26.56 -11.08
C ARG A 241 5.14 -27.75 -10.21
N ASP A 242 4.34 -28.66 -10.76
CA ASP A 242 3.89 -29.83 -10.01
C ASP A 242 5.08 -30.68 -9.53
N GLY A 243 5.11 -30.96 -8.23
CA GLY A 243 6.19 -31.69 -7.56
C GLY A 243 7.45 -30.88 -7.27
N GLU A 244 7.55 -29.64 -7.77
CA GLU A 244 8.70 -28.76 -7.52
C GLU A 244 8.71 -28.26 -6.08
N GLN A 245 9.84 -28.46 -5.39
CA GLN A 245 10.03 -27.98 -4.03
C GLN A 245 10.54 -26.53 -4.04
N PRO A 246 10.13 -25.68 -3.09
CA PRO A 246 10.64 -24.32 -3.01
C PRO A 246 12.13 -24.32 -2.62
N ALA A 247 12.93 -23.61 -3.42
CA ALA A 247 14.36 -23.38 -3.21
C ALA A 247 14.77 -22.05 -3.85
N ASP A 248 15.92 -21.52 -3.46
CA ASP A 248 16.46 -20.26 -4.01
C ASP A 248 16.58 -20.34 -5.55
N GLY A 249 15.88 -19.43 -6.24
CA GLY A 249 15.93 -19.30 -7.69
C GLY A 249 14.90 -20.14 -8.44
N VAL A 250 14.06 -20.92 -7.74
CA VAL A 250 12.92 -21.61 -8.36
C VAL A 250 11.94 -20.58 -8.94
N LEU A 251 11.47 -20.81 -10.15
CA LEU A 251 10.62 -19.88 -10.90
C LEU A 251 9.15 -20.29 -10.77
N PRO A 252 8.29 -19.50 -10.10
CA PRO A 252 6.86 -19.69 -10.23
C PRO A 252 6.42 -19.39 -11.67
N THR A 253 5.39 -20.09 -12.11
CA THR A 253 4.84 -20.05 -13.46
C THR A 253 3.33 -19.90 -13.42
N GLY A 254 2.72 -19.55 -14.55
CA GLY A 254 1.29 -19.74 -14.76
C GLY A 254 0.96 -21.22 -14.89
N ASN A 255 0.05 -21.73 -14.05
CA ASN A 255 -0.41 -23.12 -14.09
C ASN A 255 -1.93 -23.24 -13.86
N ARG A 256 -2.62 -24.12 -14.59
CA ARG A 256 -4.06 -24.35 -14.45
C ARG A 256 -4.41 -25.29 -13.30
N ASN A 257 -3.57 -26.29 -13.06
CA ASN A 257 -3.83 -27.42 -12.15
C ASN A 257 -3.14 -27.22 -10.80
N SER A 258 -1.91 -26.73 -10.81
CA SER A 258 -1.17 -26.35 -9.61
C SER A 258 -1.67 -25.00 -9.08
N LYS A 259 -1.91 -24.94 -7.77
CA LYS A 259 -2.43 -23.75 -7.08
C LYS A 259 -1.69 -23.53 -5.77
N THR A 260 -0.38 -23.28 -5.87
CA THR A 260 0.42 -22.88 -4.70
C THR A 260 -0.29 -21.73 -3.99
N GLU A 261 -0.52 -21.91 -2.69
CA GLU A 261 -1.07 -20.85 -1.86
C GLU A 261 0.05 -19.94 -1.38
N TRP A 262 -0.25 -18.65 -1.25
CA TRP A 262 0.69 -17.62 -0.85
C TRP A 262 0.17 -16.92 0.40
N ASP A 263 0.87 -17.04 1.53
CA ASP A 263 0.63 -16.26 2.74
C ASP A 263 1.07 -14.81 2.46
N VAL A 264 0.10 -13.90 2.37
CA VAL A 264 0.35 -12.50 2.00
C VAL A 264 0.30 -11.64 3.25
N ARG A 265 1.48 -11.20 3.68
CA ARG A 265 1.68 -10.44 4.93
C ARG A 265 2.29 -9.09 4.66
N GLY A 266 1.69 -8.06 5.22
CA GLY A 266 2.10 -6.68 5.09
C GLY A 266 3.02 -6.25 6.21
N ASP A 267 4.01 -5.44 5.87
CA ASP A 267 4.77 -4.63 6.81
C ASP A 267 4.91 -3.19 6.27
N GLN A 268 5.74 -2.41 6.94
CA GLN A 268 5.96 -1.01 6.59
C GLN A 268 6.59 -0.81 5.19
N ASN A 269 7.21 -1.83 4.61
CA ASN A 269 7.92 -1.80 3.34
C ASN A 269 7.12 -2.44 2.20
N GLY A 270 5.91 -2.93 2.45
CA GLY A 270 5.04 -3.58 1.47
C GLY A 270 4.62 -4.98 1.93
N TYR A 271 4.15 -5.79 0.99
CA TYR A 271 3.72 -7.15 1.24
C TYR A 271 4.80 -8.15 0.86
N THR A 272 4.93 -9.21 1.65
CA THR A 272 5.60 -10.45 1.24
C THR A 272 4.55 -11.43 0.75
N LEU A 273 4.85 -12.16 -0.31
CA LEU A 273 4.07 -13.30 -0.78
C LEU A 273 4.88 -14.55 -0.45
N LYS A 274 4.55 -15.22 0.65
CA LYS A 274 5.33 -16.31 1.22
C LYS A 274 4.69 -17.66 0.94
N ILE A 275 5.47 -18.69 0.64
CA ILE A 275 4.93 -20.06 0.58
C ILE A 275 4.69 -20.55 2.02
N PRO A 276 3.45 -20.89 2.41
CA PRO A 276 3.11 -21.32 3.77
C PRO A 276 4.01 -22.46 4.26
N GLY A 277 4.42 -22.40 5.54
CA GLY A 277 5.26 -23.43 6.16
C GLY A 277 6.75 -23.40 5.76
N THR A 278 7.20 -22.44 4.94
CA THR A 278 8.61 -22.33 4.49
C THR A 278 9.24 -21.00 4.91
N ASN A 279 10.44 -20.68 4.41
CA ASN A 279 11.03 -19.33 4.48
C ASN A 279 11.18 -18.68 3.10
N PHE A 280 10.55 -19.24 2.06
CA PHE A 280 10.65 -18.75 0.69
C PHE A 280 9.54 -17.74 0.36
N VAL A 281 9.95 -16.61 -0.20
CA VAL A 281 9.08 -15.50 -0.59
C VAL A 281 9.28 -15.18 -2.07
N LEU A 282 8.26 -14.57 -2.69
CA LEU A 282 8.35 -14.05 -4.06
C LEU A 282 9.40 -12.93 -4.13
N ASP A 283 10.31 -13.03 -5.08
CA ASP A 283 11.50 -12.19 -5.24
C ASP A 283 11.63 -11.77 -6.71
N LEU A 284 11.82 -10.46 -6.94
CA LEU A 284 12.25 -9.97 -8.25
C LEU A 284 13.77 -10.07 -8.33
N ALA A 285 14.27 -10.98 -9.16
CA ALA A 285 15.68 -11.32 -9.21
C ALA A 285 16.55 -10.08 -9.43
N GLN A 286 17.52 -9.89 -8.55
CA GLN A 286 18.45 -8.75 -8.53
C GLN A 286 17.78 -7.37 -8.42
N GLY A 287 16.47 -7.30 -8.12
CA GLY A 287 15.70 -6.06 -8.13
C GLY A 287 15.64 -5.38 -9.51
N SER A 288 15.84 -6.14 -10.60
CA SER A 288 15.99 -5.55 -11.93
C SER A 288 14.72 -4.85 -12.42
N ALA A 289 14.86 -3.62 -12.91
CA ALA A 289 13.79 -2.88 -13.58
C ALA A 289 13.69 -3.17 -15.10
N GLN A 290 14.50 -4.09 -15.63
CA GLN A 290 14.45 -4.46 -17.04
C GLN A 290 13.19 -5.28 -17.36
N ASP A 291 12.62 -5.03 -18.52
CA ASP A 291 11.54 -5.85 -19.06
C ASP A 291 11.97 -7.31 -19.19
N GLY A 292 11.17 -8.23 -18.64
CA GLY A 292 11.51 -9.65 -18.61
C GLY A 292 12.38 -10.04 -17.42
N ALA A 293 12.58 -9.16 -16.44
CA ALA A 293 13.23 -9.51 -15.18
C ALA A 293 12.58 -10.75 -14.56
N LYS A 294 13.39 -11.71 -14.12
CA LYS A 294 12.88 -12.96 -13.57
C LYS A 294 12.24 -12.72 -12.22
N ILE A 295 11.06 -13.30 -12.00
CA ILE A 295 10.48 -13.44 -10.66
C ILE A 295 10.74 -14.88 -10.22
N CYS A 296 11.33 -15.05 -9.05
CA CYS A 296 11.63 -16.34 -8.44
C CYS A 296 11.07 -16.41 -7.02
N VAL A 297 11.21 -17.57 -6.39
CA VAL A 297 11.19 -17.64 -4.93
C VAL A 297 12.60 -17.66 -4.39
N TRP A 298 12.80 -16.97 -3.28
CA TRP A 298 14.09 -16.87 -2.61
C TRP A 298 13.89 -16.84 -1.10
N THR A 299 14.91 -17.27 -0.37
CA THR A 299 14.94 -17.21 1.09
C THR A 299 14.69 -15.78 1.55
N SER A 300 13.74 -15.60 2.47
CA SER A 300 13.35 -14.30 2.98
C SER A 300 14.54 -13.60 3.64
N SER A 301 14.95 -12.47 3.09
CA SER A 301 16.02 -11.60 3.59
C SER A 301 15.50 -10.26 4.09
N GLY A 302 14.25 -9.91 3.79
CA GLY A 302 13.68 -8.60 4.09
C GLY A 302 14.04 -7.50 3.09
N ALA A 303 14.77 -7.84 2.02
CA ALA A 303 15.17 -6.90 0.98
C ALA A 303 13.99 -6.35 0.17
N ASN A 304 14.15 -5.15 -0.39
CA ASN A 304 13.08 -4.45 -1.11
C ASN A 304 12.63 -5.18 -2.39
N ASN A 305 13.50 -5.98 -3.01
CA ASN A 305 13.14 -6.81 -4.16
C ASN A 305 12.22 -8.00 -3.78
N GLN A 306 12.03 -8.26 -2.48
CA GLN A 306 11.06 -9.23 -1.92
C GLN A 306 9.81 -8.56 -1.35
N ARG A 307 9.64 -7.26 -1.59
CA ARG A 307 8.48 -6.48 -1.16
C ARG A 307 7.64 -6.11 -2.36
N TRP A 308 6.33 -6.23 -2.19
CA TRP A 308 5.35 -6.04 -3.25
C TRP A 308 4.27 -5.06 -2.82
N LEU A 309 3.86 -4.19 -3.72
CA LEU A 309 2.74 -3.27 -3.56
C LEU A 309 1.53 -3.88 -4.26
N LEU A 310 0.45 -4.08 -3.51
CA LEU A 310 -0.83 -4.56 -4.05
C LEU A 310 -1.76 -3.36 -4.23
N VAL A 311 -1.98 -2.97 -5.48
CA VAL A 311 -2.86 -1.86 -5.88
C VAL A 311 -4.14 -2.44 -6.46
N ARG A 312 -5.32 -2.03 -5.97
CA ARG A 312 -6.60 -2.53 -6.47
C ARG A 312 -6.75 -2.26 -7.97
N ALA A 313 -7.16 -3.28 -8.71
CA ALA A 313 -7.49 -3.22 -10.14
C ALA A 313 -8.97 -2.94 -10.39
#